data_AF-A0A6J1KUR4-F1
#
_entry.id   AF-A0A6J1KUR4-F1
#
_cell.length_a   1.000
_cell.length_b   1.000
_cell.length_c   1.000
_cell.angle_alpha   90.00
_cell.angle_beta   90.00
_cell.angle_gamma   90.00
#
_symmetry.space_group_name_H-M   'P 1'
#
loop_
_entity.id
_entity.type
_entity.pdbx_description
1 polymer ?
#
loop_
_entity_poly.entity_id
_entity_poly.type
_entity_poly.pdbx_seq_one_letter_code
_entity_poly.pdbx_strand_id
1 'polypeptide(L)'
;MLTLMASPPSNRFIASLQILPEFFTYFNSDEPHHSTIPLELFYIIMLRMEIRGFTSMYFTLFQPLTKVLLTFQRSSHEPKVMLCELDSLPLELEEMEHIDYGTFVSIDSQDFRRIVLELDVHSVHVSLTNSQVKFSASRKEIVLTKEERRCIIGGLAEGKEFEFSITLHPLVFFHELSYKAKRAWLFMSINFSTIIVFPLGTSTQCWVYFSQ
;
A
#
# COMPACT_ATOMS: atom_id res chain seq x y z
N MET A 1 -9.23 -9.28 9.31
CA MET A 1 -8.33 -8.62 8.34
C MET A 1 -6.92 -8.64 8.90
N LEU A 2 -5.91 -8.88 8.06
CA LEU A 2 -4.51 -8.67 8.40
C LEU A 2 -4.03 -7.38 7.72
N THR A 3 -3.33 -6.53 8.47
CA THR A 3 -2.77 -5.29 7.95
C THR A 3 -1.28 -5.24 8.30
N LEU A 4 -0.42 -5.11 7.29
CA LEU A 4 1.01 -4.91 7.45
C LEU A 4 1.35 -3.48 7.07
N MET A 5 1.81 -2.69 8.03
CA MET A 5 2.17 -1.28 7.82
C MET A 5 3.67 -1.07 7.94
N ALA A 6 4.21 -0.18 7.12
CA ALA A 6 5.60 0.22 7.13
C ALA A 6 5.71 1.72 6.85
N SER A 7 6.49 2.41 7.68
CA SER A 7 6.93 3.78 7.41
C SER A 7 8.43 3.75 7.05
N PRO A 8 8.85 4.39 5.94
CA PRO A 8 10.26 4.61 5.66
C PRO A 8 10.85 5.61 6.67
N PRO A 9 12.17 5.59 6.94
CA PRO A 9 12.81 6.49 7.90
C PRO A 9 12.61 7.98 7.64
N SER A 10 12.23 8.35 6.41
CA SER A 10 11.91 9.73 6.05
C SER A 10 10.54 10.20 6.55
N ASN A 11 9.66 9.31 7.03
CA ASN A 11 8.28 9.56 7.46
C ASN A 11 7.43 10.36 6.46
N ARG A 12 7.71 10.21 5.15
CA ARG A 12 7.03 10.98 4.09
C ARG A 12 5.75 10.32 3.58
N PHE A 13 5.60 9.04 3.85
CA PHE A 13 4.39 8.29 3.60
C PHE A 13 4.35 7.04 4.47
N ILE A 14 3.17 6.51 4.72
CA ILE A 14 2.97 5.20 5.33
C ILE A 14 2.43 4.27 4.25
N ALA A 15 3.11 3.16 4.01
CA ALA A 15 2.61 2.11 3.13
C ALA A 15 1.99 1.00 3.94
N SER A 16 0.93 0.41 3.40
CA SER A 16 0.23 -0.68 4.06
C SER A 16 -0.25 -1.70 3.05
N LEU A 17 -0.16 -2.97 3.42
CA LEU A 17 -0.81 -4.08 2.74
C LEU A 17 -1.97 -4.56 3.61
N GLN A 18 -3.18 -4.44 3.08
CA GLN A 18 -4.38 -4.97 3.69
C GLN A 18 -4.82 -6.24 2.98
N ILE A 19 -5.09 -7.27 3.77
CA ILE A 19 -5.51 -8.58 3.33
C ILE A 19 -6.79 -8.94 4.07
N LEU A 20 -7.88 -9.08 3.33
CA LEU A 20 -9.18 -9.45 3.88
C LEU A 20 -9.23 -10.95 4.22
N PRO A 21 -10.09 -11.38 5.18
CA PRO A 21 -10.19 -12.77 5.61
C PRO A 21 -10.37 -13.78 4.48
N GLU A 22 -11.07 -13.41 3.40
CA GLU A 22 -11.39 -14.29 2.26
C GLU A 22 -10.17 -14.68 1.44
N PHE A 23 -9.04 -13.98 1.61
CA PHE A 23 -7.77 -14.38 1.01
C PHE A 23 -7.19 -15.65 1.66
N PHE A 24 -7.48 -15.88 2.95
CA PHE A 24 -6.84 -16.94 3.72
C PHE A 24 -7.65 -18.24 3.65
N THR A 25 -6.95 -19.38 3.60
CA THR A 25 -7.58 -20.70 3.79
C THR A 25 -8.17 -20.85 5.18
N TYR A 26 -7.58 -20.18 6.17
CA TYR A 26 -8.06 -20.11 7.55
C TYR A 26 -7.71 -18.74 8.14
N PHE A 27 -8.70 -18.06 8.68
CA PHE A 27 -8.53 -16.79 9.40
C PHE A 27 -9.34 -16.84 10.70
N ASN A 28 -8.69 -16.56 11.83
CA ASN A 28 -9.35 -16.45 13.12
C ASN A 28 -8.74 -15.28 13.91
N SER A 29 -9.59 -14.40 14.42
CA SER A 29 -9.21 -13.25 15.23
C SER A 29 -10.45 -12.75 15.97
N ASP A 30 -10.51 -12.98 17.27
CA ASP A 30 -11.65 -12.58 18.10
C ASP A 30 -11.59 -11.08 18.45
N GLU A 31 -10.38 -10.52 18.52
CA GLU A 31 -10.12 -9.11 18.85
C GLU A 31 -9.02 -8.53 17.94
N PRO A 32 -8.89 -7.19 17.85
CA PRO A 32 -7.75 -6.55 17.19
C PRO A 32 -6.44 -6.84 17.92
N HIS A 33 -5.42 -7.29 17.19
CA HIS A 33 -4.08 -7.55 17.71
C HIS A 33 -3.06 -6.70 16.96
N HIS A 34 -2.13 -6.09 17.69
CA HIS A 34 -1.09 -5.22 17.14
C HIS A 34 0.29 -5.69 17.62
N SER A 35 1.23 -5.76 16.69
CA SER A 35 2.64 -6.05 16.99
C SER A 35 3.51 -5.38 15.93
N THR A 36 4.66 -4.88 16.36
CA THR A 36 5.70 -4.39 15.46
C THR A 36 6.74 -5.48 15.27
N ILE A 37 7.08 -5.82 14.03
CA ILE A 37 8.11 -6.82 13.71
C ILE A 37 9.19 -6.22 12.81
N PRO A 38 10.44 -6.72 12.85
CA PRO A 38 11.47 -6.31 11.90
C PRO A 38 11.11 -6.77 10.47
N LEU A 39 10.68 -5.84 9.61
CA LEU A 39 10.22 -6.14 8.25
C LEU A 39 11.29 -6.83 7.39
N GLU A 40 12.56 -6.42 7.53
CA GLU A 40 13.67 -7.04 6.80
C GLU A 40 13.84 -8.51 7.17
N LEU A 41 13.78 -8.83 8.47
CA LEU A 41 13.89 -10.21 8.93
C LEU A 41 12.69 -11.05 8.48
N PHE A 42 11.48 -10.48 8.56
CA PHE A 42 10.26 -11.11 8.03
C PHE A 42 10.43 -11.44 6.54
N TYR A 43 10.87 -10.49 5.72
CA TYR A 43 11.12 -10.68 4.30
C TYR A 43 12.16 -11.79 4.03
N ILE A 44 13.30 -11.78 4.73
CA ILE A 44 14.36 -12.79 4.59
C ILE A 44 13.84 -14.18 4.94
N ILE A 45 13.04 -14.32 6.00
CA ILE A 45 12.45 -15.60 6.39
C ILE A 45 11.51 -16.09 5.28
N MET A 46 10.59 -15.25 4.81
CA MET A 46 9.64 -15.59 3.74
C MET A 46 10.37 -16.09 2.49
N LEU A 47 11.36 -15.33 2.02
CA LEU A 47 12.16 -15.67 0.83
C LEU A 47 12.91 -16.99 1.01
N ARG A 48 13.54 -17.21 2.18
CA ARG A 48 14.26 -18.46 2.47
C ARG A 48 13.33 -19.67 2.48
N MET A 49 12.11 -19.53 3.02
CA MET A 49 11.16 -20.65 3.08
C MET A 49 10.61 -20.97 1.69
N GLU A 50 10.34 -19.95 0.88
CA GLU A 50 9.96 -20.13 -0.54
C GLU A 50 11.05 -20.89 -1.31
N ILE A 51 12.31 -20.47 -1.21
CA ILE A 51 13.45 -21.14 -1.88
C ILE A 51 13.62 -22.60 -1.42
N ARG A 52 13.29 -22.90 -0.15
CA ARG A 52 13.34 -24.26 0.41
C ARG A 52 12.12 -25.12 0.05
N GLY A 53 11.17 -24.55 -0.69
CA GLY A 53 9.98 -25.23 -1.20
C GLY A 53 8.87 -25.39 -0.17
N PHE A 54 8.80 -24.53 0.85
CA PHE A 54 7.61 -24.44 1.70
C PHE A 54 6.49 -23.72 0.94
N THR A 55 5.26 -24.22 1.04
CA THR A 55 4.14 -23.79 0.20
C THR A 55 2.99 -23.17 0.97
N SER A 56 2.95 -23.33 2.29
CA SER A 56 1.96 -22.69 3.16
C SER A 56 2.59 -22.21 4.46
N MET A 57 1.93 -21.25 5.09
CA MET A 57 2.37 -20.62 6.32
C MET A 57 1.17 -20.30 7.20
N TYR A 58 1.31 -20.53 8.51
CA TYR A 58 0.47 -19.92 9.54
C TYR A 58 1.20 -18.73 10.13
N PHE A 59 0.48 -17.61 10.23
CA PHE A 59 0.92 -16.41 10.92
C PHE A 59 0.11 -16.31 12.21
N THR A 60 0.77 -16.39 13.36
CA THR A 60 0.11 -16.39 14.66
C THR A 60 0.63 -15.26 15.54
N LEU A 61 -0.30 -14.43 15.98
CA LEU A 61 -0.14 -13.41 17.02
C LEU A 61 -0.81 -13.94 18.28
N PHE A 62 -0.10 -13.94 19.40
CA PHE A 62 -0.68 -14.33 20.69
C PHE A 62 -0.23 -13.29 21.72
N GLN A 63 -1.15 -12.47 22.24
CA GLN A 63 -0.85 -11.33 23.13
C GLN A 63 0.07 -11.64 24.34
N PRO A 64 -0.01 -12.82 24.98
CA PRO A 64 0.94 -13.19 26.04
C PRO A 64 2.38 -13.36 25.56
N LEU A 65 2.60 -13.56 24.26
CA LEU A 65 3.93 -13.70 23.67
C LEU A 65 4.39 -12.33 23.18
N THR A 66 5.59 -11.94 23.57
CA THR A 66 6.33 -10.83 22.95
C THR A 66 6.86 -11.21 21.55
N LYS A 67 6.21 -12.14 20.86
CA LYS A 67 6.70 -12.79 19.65
C LYS A 67 5.58 -13.08 18.65
N VAL A 68 5.90 -12.95 17.38
CA VAL A 68 5.10 -13.44 16.26
C VAL A 68 5.63 -14.80 15.81
N LEU A 69 4.74 -15.77 15.66
CA LEU A 69 5.11 -17.13 15.24
C LEU A 69 4.74 -17.34 13.78
N LEU A 70 5.73 -17.78 12.99
CA LEU A 70 5.56 -18.17 11.60
C LEU A 70 5.79 -19.67 11.47
N THR A 71 4.74 -20.43 11.18
CA THR A 71 4.83 -21.89 11.00
C THR A 71 4.69 -22.24 9.54
N PHE A 72 5.77 -22.68 8.91
CA PHE A 72 5.82 -23.05 7.51
C PHE A 72 5.61 -24.54 7.33
N GLN A 73 4.83 -24.91 6.32
CA GLN A 73 4.58 -26.31 5.97
C GLN A 73 4.93 -26.59 4.52
N ARG A 74 5.49 -27.78 4.30
CA ARG A 74 5.77 -28.33 2.99
C ARG A 74 5.04 -29.66 2.84
N SER A 75 4.14 -29.72 1.86
CA SER A 75 3.46 -30.94 1.43
C SER A 75 4.35 -31.70 0.44
N SER A 76 5.33 -32.44 0.97
CA SER A 76 6.13 -33.42 0.21
C SER A 76 5.91 -34.84 0.73
N HIS A 77 6.51 -35.83 0.06
CA HIS A 77 6.52 -37.24 0.51
C HIS A 77 6.97 -37.38 1.98
N GLU A 78 7.84 -36.50 2.45
CA GLU A 78 8.11 -36.28 3.88
C GLU A 78 7.56 -34.89 4.27
N PRO A 79 6.45 -34.82 5.02
CA PRO A 79 5.94 -33.56 5.54
C PRO A 79 6.98 -32.90 6.46
N LYS A 80 7.28 -31.63 6.19
CA LYS A 80 8.20 -30.85 7.02
C LYS A 80 7.52 -29.60 7.53
N VAL A 81 7.68 -29.36 8.82
CA VAL A 81 7.23 -28.15 9.51
C VAL A 81 8.45 -27.39 9.99
N MET A 82 8.46 -26.08 9.79
CA MET A 82 9.50 -25.18 10.30
C MET A 82 8.83 -24.06 11.09
N LEU A 83 9.23 -23.89 12.34
CA LEU A 83 8.82 -22.76 13.17
C LEU A 83 9.90 -21.68 13.11
N CYS A 84 9.48 -20.44 12.88
CA CYS A 84 10.32 -19.26 13.01
C CYS A 84 9.63 -18.28 13.95
N GLU A 85 10.42 -17.65 14.81
CA GLU A 85 9.95 -16.66 15.77
C GLU A 85 10.48 -15.28 15.37
N LEU A 86 9.63 -14.28 15.48
CA LEU A 86 9.99 -12.88 15.33
C LEU A 86 9.73 -12.18 16.64
N ASP A 87 10.77 -11.60 17.22
CA ASP A 87 10.63 -10.76 18.40
C ASP A 87 9.80 -9.52 18.06
N SER A 88 8.82 -9.23 18.90
CA SER A 88 8.03 -8.02 18.80
C SER A 88 8.84 -6.83 19.30
N LEU A 89 8.82 -5.75 18.55
CA LEU A 89 9.37 -4.46 18.94
C LEU A 89 8.30 -3.65 19.71
N PRO A 90 8.70 -2.61 20.45
CA PRO A 90 7.76 -1.67 21.04
C PRO A 90 6.78 -1.13 20.00
N LEU A 91 5.50 -1.07 20.38
CA LEU A 91 4.43 -0.61 19.52
C LEU A 91 4.23 0.90 19.73
N GLU A 92 4.55 1.69 18.71
CA GLU A 92 4.12 3.08 18.60
C GLU A 92 2.95 3.12 17.62
N LEU A 93 1.74 3.33 18.15
CA LEU A 93 0.54 3.50 17.34
C LEU A 93 0.45 4.96 16.92
N GLU A 94 0.77 5.25 15.66
CA GLU A 94 0.39 6.51 15.05
C GLU A 94 -1.08 6.41 14.62
N GLU A 95 -1.92 7.30 15.15
CA GLU A 95 -3.30 7.45 14.69
C GLU A 95 -3.28 8.05 13.28
N MET A 96 -3.77 7.29 12.31
CA MET A 96 -4.01 7.82 10.99
C MET A 96 -5.24 8.73 11.01
N GLU A 97 -5.13 9.88 10.34
CA GLU A 97 -6.27 10.75 10.15
C GLU A 97 -7.40 10.06 9.36
N HIS A 98 -8.63 10.50 9.61
CA HIS A 98 -9.78 10.04 8.84
C HIS A 98 -9.63 10.49 7.38
N ILE A 99 -9.72 9.51 6.47
CA ILE A 99 -9.64 9.75 5.04
C ILE A 99 -11.05 9.92 4.49
N ASP A 100 -11.30 11.08 3.90
CA ASP A 100 -12.51 11.29 3.09
C ASP A 100 -12.34 10.60 1.74
N TYR A 101 -13.24 9.65 1.44
CA TYR A 101 -13.30 8.95 0.16
C TYR A 101 -14.25 9.64 -0.84
N GLY A 102 -14.82 10.79 -0.47
CA GLY A 102 -15.76 11.55 -1.28
C GLY A 102 -15.14 12.07 -2.56
N THR A 103 -13.94 12.64 -2.49
CA THR A 103 -13.21 13.17 -3.66
C THR A 103 -12.11 12.20 -4.08
N PHE A 104 -12.13 11.78 -5.35
CA PHE A 104 -11.18 10.81 -5.85
C PHE A 104 -10.81 11.01 -7.32
N VAL A 105 -9.63 10.52 -7.69
CA VAL A 105 -9.23 10.28 -9.07
C VAL A 105 -8.67 8.88 -9.23
N SER A 106 -9.14 8.18 -10.26
CA SER A 106 -8.63 6.86 -10.64
C SER A 106 -7.92 6.96 -11.98
N ILE A 107 -6.70 6.45 -12.04
CA ILE A 107 -5.84 6.45 -13.23
C ILE A 107 -5.46 5.03 -13.60
N ASP A 108 -5.29 4.77 -14.89
CA ASP A 108 -4.76 3.48 -15.33
C ASP A 108 -3.32 3.32 -14.85
N SER A 109 -2.93 2.13 -14.41
CA SER A 109 -1.56 1.91 -13.94
C SER A 109 -0.51 2.13 -15.03
N GLN A 110 -0.85 1.98 -16.31
CA GLN A 110 0.05 2.34 -17.41
C GLN A 110 0.36 3.84 -17.42
N ASP A 111 -0.64 4.69 -17.22
CA ASP A 111 -0.45 6.14 -17.13
C ASP A 111 0.26 6.52 -15.82
N PHE A 112 -0.07 5.85 -14.71
CA PHE A 112 0.65 6.04 -13.45
C PHE A 112 2.14 5.68 -13.58
N ARG A 113 2.50 4.63 -14.32
CA ARG A 113 3.92 4.32 -14.61
C ARG A 113 4.62 5.44 -15.34
N ARG A 114 3.97 6.04 -16.34
CA ARG A 114 4.53 7.20 -17.05
C ARG A 114 4.76 8.35 -16.09
N ILE A 115 3.82 8.62 -15.18
CA ILE A 115 4.00 9.64 -14.14
C ILE A 115 5.23 9.36 -13.26
N VAL A 116 5.35 8.14 -12.74
CA VAL A 116 6.50 7.75 -11.88
C VAL A 116 7.83 7.85 -12.65
N LEU A 117 7.89 7.35 -13.89
CA LEU A 117 9.12 7.25 -14.67
C LEU A 117 9.53 8.56 -15.36
N GLU A 118 8.59 9.33 -15.88
CA GLU A 118 8.91 10.53 -16.66
C GLU A 118 9.16 11.74 -15.77
N LEU A 119 8.44 11.88 -14.65
CA LEU A 119 8.69 12.96 -13.71
C LEU A 119 9.99 12.69 -12.95
N ASP A 120 10.21 11.46 -12.48
CA ASP A 120 11.45 11.01 -11.81
C ASP A 120 11.97 12.03 -10.79
N VAL A 121 11.09 12.42 -9.86
CA VAL A 121 11.41 13.35 -8.78
C VAL A 121 10.88 12.83 -7.46
N HIS A 122 11.40 13.40 -6.38
CA HIS A 122 10.98 13.03 -5.04
C HIS A 122 9.52 13.40 -4.75
N SER A 123 9.12 14.62 -5.05
CA SER A 123 7.78 15.13 -4.77
C SER A 123 7.15 15.65 -6.05
N VAL A 124 5.89 15.29 -6.27
CA VAL A 124 5.10 15.67 -7.43
C VAL A 124 3.94 16.51 -6.94
N HIS A 125 3.79 17.69 -7.54
CA HIS A 125 2.64 18.55 -7.31
C HIS A 125 1.47 18.07 -8.18
N VAL A 126 0.31 17.90 -7.57
CA VAL A 126 -0.90 17.41 -8.20
C VAL A 126 -1.95 18.50 -8.14
N SER A 127 -2.48 18.90 -9.30
CA SER A 127 -3.67 19.75 -9.38
C SER A 127 -4.83 18.97 -9.99
N LEU A 128 -6.01 19.10 -9.39
CA LEU A 128 -7.20 18.34 -9.74
C LEU A 128 -8.38 19.27 -9.94
N THR A 129 -9.04 19.13 -11.08
CA THR A 129 -10.34 19.75 -11.36
C THR A 129 -11.37 18.66 -11.63
N ASN A 130 -12.64 19.03 -11.84
CA ASN A 130 -13.66 18.04 -12.19
C ASN A 130 -13.44 17.38 -13.57
N SER A 131 -12.56 17.92 -14.43
CA SER A 131 -12.33 17.48 -15.81
C SER A 131 -10.96 16.85 -16.06
N GLN A 132 -9.95 17.20 -15.26
CA GLN A 132 -8.57 16.74 -15.44
C GLN A 132 -7.81 16.62 -14.13
N VAL A 133 -6.75 15.80 -14.15
CA VAL A 133 -5.70 15.78 -13.14
C VAL A 133 -4.36 16.08 -13.82
N LYS A 134 -3.56 16.95 -13.19
CA LYS A 134 -2.24 17.35 -13.65
C LYS A 134 -1.20 16.97 -12.60
N PHE A 135 -0.20 16.21 -13.03
CA PHE A 135 0.98 15.90 -12.24
C PHE A 135 2.13 16.74 -12.76
N SER A 136 2.79 17.50 -11.89
CA SER A 136 3.83 18.44 -12.30
C SER A 136 5.04 18.37 -11.38
N ALA A 137 6.21 18.50 -11.98
CA ALA A 137 7.49 18.52 -11.31
C ALA A 137 8.48 19.38 -12.10
N SER A 138 8.95 20.47 -11.48
CA SER A 138 9.89 21.41 -12.10
C SER A 138 9.42 21.93 -13.47
N ARG A 139 9.92 21.37 -14.58
CA ARG A 139 9.59 21.77 -15.96
C ARG A 139 8.82 20.69 -16.74
N LYS A 140 8.42 19.60 -16.08
CA LYS A 140 7.65 18.52 -16.68
C LYS A 140 6.25 18.50 -16.09
N GLU A 141 5.27 18.25 -16.94
CA GLU A 141 3.89 18.02 -16.52
C GLU A 141 3.26 16.91 -17.35
N ILE A 142 2.36 16.17 -16.72
CA ILE A 142 1.54 15.14 -17.33
C ILE A 142 0.10 15.45 -16.95
N VAL A 143 -0.72 15.72 -17.97
CA VAL A 143 -2.15 15.99 -17.81
C VAL A 143 -2.93 14.77 -18.29
N LEU A 144 -3.87 14.32 -17.46
CA LEU A 144 -4.82 13.27 -17.79
C LEU A 144 -6.23 13.86 -17.71
N THR A 145 -7.01 13.73 -18.78
CA THR A 145 -8.36 14.28 -18.84
C THR A 145 -9.41 13.17 -18.84
N LYS A 146 -10.62 13.52 -18.40
CA LYS A 146 -11.80 12.64 -18.51
C LYS A 146 -12.22 12.44 -19.95
N GLU A 147 -12.11 13.48 -20.77
CA GLU A 147 -12.51 13.46 -22.19
C GLU A 147 -11.72 12.41 -22.97
N GLU A 148 -10.40 12.33 -22.74
CA GLU A 148 -9.53 11.31 -23.32
C GLU A 148 -9.67 9.94 -22.65
N ARG A 149 -10.54 9.80 -21.65
CA ARG A 149 -10.74 8.59 -20.84
C ARG A 149 -9.47 8.11 -20.13
N ARG A 150 -8.53 9.01 -19.85
CA ARG A 150 -7.26 8.69 -19.17
C ARG A 150 -7.38 8.72 -17.65
N CYS A 151 -8.44 9.34 -17.14
CA CYS A 151 -8.76 9.31 -15.71
C CYS A 151 -10.28 9.25 -15.45
N ILE A 152 -10.65 8.86 -14.24
CA ILE A 152 -12.02 8.93 -13.70
C ILE A 152 -11.94 9.83 -12.47
N ILE A 153 -12.73 10.90 -12.40
CA ILE A 153 -12.73 11.85 -11.26
C ILE A 153 -14.14 11.89 -10.68
N GLY A 154 -14.25 11.76 -9.36
CA GLY A 154 -15.52 11.84 -8.63
C GLY A 154 -15.42 12.75 -7.41
N GLY A 155 -16.57 13.20 -6.92
CA GLY A 155 -16.68 14.03 -5.71
C GLY A 155 -16.38 15.51 -5.88
N LEU A 156 -15.99 15.95 -7.08
CA LEU A 156 -15.57 17.33 -7.33
C LEU A 156 -16.61 18.11 -8.13
N ALA A 157 -17.10 19.20 -7.54
CA ALA A 157 -18.02 20.13 -8.20
C ALA A 157 -17.31 20.95 -9.29
N GLU A 158 -18.07 21.42 -10.27
CA GLU A 158 -17.55 22.28 -11.33
C GLU A 158 -17.03 23.61 -10.77
N GLY A 159 -15.91 24.09 -11.31
CA GLY A 159 -15.23 25.30 -10.85
C GLY A 159 -14.40 25.15 -9.57
N LYS A 160 -14.37 23.98 -8.92
CA LYS A 160 -13.46 23.70 -7.82
C LYS A 160 -12.14 23.11 -8.32
N GLU A 161 -11.05 23.55 -7.70
CA GLU A 161 -9.70 23.03 -7.91
C GLU A 161 -9.09 22.62 -6.57
N PHE A 162 -8.35 21.52 -6.58
CA PHE A 162 -7.59 21.02 -5.44
C PHE A 162 -6.14 20.86 -5.82
N GLU A 163 -5.25 21.27 -4.92
CA GLU A 163 -3.81 21.17 -5.11
C GLU A 163 -3.19 20.49 -3.89
N PHE A 164 -2.26 19.57 -4.13
CA PHE A 164 -1.52 18.86 -3.08
C PHE A 164 -0.19 18.32 -3.63
N SER A 165 0.63 17.75 -2.75
CA SER A 165 1.88 17.10 -3.15
C SER A 165 1.91 15.64 -2.70
N ILE A 166 2.47 14.77 -3.54
CA ILE A 166 2.70 13.37 -3.22
C ILE A 166 4.17 13.01 -3.38
N THR A 167 4.67 12.09 -2.56
CA THR A 167 6.02 11.56 -2.69
C THR A 167 6.01 10.29 -3.55
N LEU A 168 6.79 10.24 -4.63
CA LEU A 168 6.92 9.05 -5.50
C LEU A 168 8.31 8.38 -5.39
N HIS A 169 9.00 8.60 -4.28
CA HIS A 169 10.25 7.92 -3.92
C HIS A 169 10.06 6.99 -2.73
N PRO A 170 10.66 5.78 -2.72
CA PRO A 170 11.55 5.24 -3.76
C PRO A 170 10.78 4.82 -5.03
N LEU A 171 11.30 5.18 -6.21
CA LEU A 171 10.63 4.95 -7.51
C LEU A 171 10.26 3.49 -7.72
N VAL A 172 11.18 2.59 -7.37
CA VAL A 172 11.01 1.14 -7.54
C VAL A 172 9.75 0.66 -6.81
N PHE A 173 9.43 1.21 -5.65
CA PHE A 173 8.23 0.83 -4.90
C PHE A 173 6.94 1.14 -5.67
N PHE A 174 6.77 2.39 -6.13
CA PHE A 174 5.58 2.80 -6.88
C PHE A 174 5.54 2.19 -8.28
N HIS A 175 6.70 2.01 -8.90
CA HIS A 175 6.84 1.32 -10.17
C HIS A 175 6.38 -0.13 -10.07
N GLU A 176 6.87 -0.91 -9.11
CA GLU A 176 6.45 -2.31 -8.93
C GLU A 176 4.96 -2.43 -8.59
N LEU A 177 4.43 -1.59 -7.70
CA LEU A 177 2.99 -1.59 -7.36
C LEU A 177 2.10 -1.38 -8.57
N SER A 178 2.50 -0.50 -9.49
CA SER A 178 1.75 -0.24 -10.72
C SER A 178 1.66 -1.44 -11.66
N TYR A 179 2.57 -2.43 -11.58
CA TYR A 179 2.46 -3.67 -12.33
C TYR A 179 1.53 -4.69 -11.68
N LYS A 180 1.29 -4.56 -10.37
CA LYS A 180 0.43 -5.48 -9.60
C LYS A 180 -1.04 -5.06 -9.61
N ALA A 181 -1.33 -3.78 -9.77
CA ALA A 181 -2.70 -3.26 -9.85
C ALA A 181 -3.05 -2.79 -11.28
N LYS A 182 -4.33 -2.90 -11.65
CA LYS A 182 -4.82 -2.34 -12.93
C LYS A 182 -4.93 -0.81 -12.89
N ARG A 183 -5.24 -0.25 -11.73
CA ARG A 183 -5.48 1.19 -11.54
C ARG A 183 -4.90 1.64 -10.21
N ALA A 184 -4.47 2.91 -10.16
CA ALA A 184 -4.18 3.62 -8.94
C ALA A 184 -5.36 4.54 -8.62
N TRP A 185 -5.82 4.52 -7.36
CA TRP A 185 -6.91 5.35 -6.88
C TRP A 185 -6.37 6.34 -5.87
N LEU A 186 -6.46 7.62 -6.18
CA LEU A 186 -6.04 8.70 -5.29
C LEU A 186 -7.30 9.26 -4.63
N PHE A 187 -7.34 9.23 -3.30
CA PHE A 187 -8.39 9.86 -2.51
C PHE A 187 -7.79 11.02 -1.72
N MET A 188 -8.54 12.11 -1.63
CA MET A 188 -8.10 13.34 -0.97
C MET A 188 -8.98 13.61 0.23
N SER A 189 -8.34 13.85 1.37
CA SER A 189 -9.01 14.34 2.58
C SER A 189 -9.15 15.87 2.55
N ILE A 190 -10.05 16.39 3.39
CA ILE A 190 -10.33 17.82 3.56
C ILE A 190 -9.07 18.59 4.01
N ASN A 191 -8.16 17.91 4.74
CA ASN A 191 -6.89 18.47 5.20
C ASN A 191 -5.74 18.33 4.18
N PHE A 192 -6.05 18.01 2.92
CA PHE A 192 -5.09 17.75 1.84
C PHE A 192 -4.23 16.49 2.01
N SER A 193 -4.37 15.75 3.11
CA SER A 193 -3.84 14.39 3.27
C SER A 193 -4.34 13.50 2.13
N THR A 194 -3.44 12.75 1.50
CA THR A 194 -3.76 11.95 0.30
C THR A 194 -3.49 10.48 0.58
N ILE A 195 -4.34 9.61 0.06
CA ILE A 195 -4.08 8.17 0.02
C ILE A 195 -4.09 7.70 -1.43
N ILE A 196 -3.13 6.86 -1.79
CA ILE A 196 -3.13 6.14 -3.06
C ILE A 196 -3.42 4.68 -2.76
N VAL A 197 -4.46 4.12 -3.34
CA VAL A 197 -4.88 2.74 -3.20
C VAL A 197 -4.63 1.98 -4.50
N PHE A 198 -3.96 0.84 -4.38
CA PHE A 198 -3.68 -0.12 -5.42
C PHE A 198 -4.40 -1.44 -5.09
N PRO A 199 -5.55 -1.73 -5.71
CA PRO A 199 -6.20 -3.03 -5.58
C PRO A 199 -5.32 -4.11 -6.23
N LEU A 200 -4.85 -5.07 -5.41
CA LEU A 200 -3.95 -6.16 -5.84
C LEU A 200 -4.69 -7.47 -6.12
N GLY A 201 -6.01 -7.46 -6.00
CA GLY A 201 -6.90 -8.60 -6.11
C GLY A 201 -8.29 -8.25 -5.58
N THR A 202 -9.13 -9.26 -5.39
CA THR A 202 -10.48 -9.08 -4.78
C THR A 202 -10.43 -8.91 -3.27
N SER A 203 -9.37 -9.42 -2.63
CA SER A 203 -9.25 -9.50 -1.17
C SER A 203 -7.95 -8.88 -0.66
N THR A 204 -7.21 -8.18 -1.52
CA THR A 204 -5.92 -7.57 -1.20
C THR A 204 -5.81 -6.18 -1.81
N GLN A 205 -5.32 -5.24 -1.02
CA GLN A 205 -5.00 -3.90 -1.50
C GLN A 205 -3.76 -3.37 -0.81
N CYS A 206 -2.96 -2.60 -1.54
CA CYS A 206 -1.93 -1.77 -0.95
C CYS A 206 -2.43 -0.35 -0.91
N TRP A 207 -2.26 0.34 0.21
CA TRP A 207 -2.48 1.77 0.26
C TRP A 207 -1.24 2.51 0.75
N VAL A 208 -1.09 3.73 0.26
CA VAL A 208 0.03 4.62 0.57
C VAL A 208 -0.55 5.95 1.02
N TYR A 209 -0.36 6.27 2.28
CA TYR A 209 -0.86 7.50 2.90
C TYR A 209 0.24 8.54 2.97
N PHE A 210 -0.07 9.77 2.58
CA PHE A 210 0.80 10.93 2.64
C PHE A 210 0.21 11.92 3.65
N SER A 211 0.86 12.07 4.80
CA SER A 211 0.61 13.19 5.71
C SER A 211 1.17 14.47 5.10
N GLN A 212 0.45 15.58 5.27
CA GLN A 212 0.93 16.92 4.90
C GLN A 212 1.58 17.63 6.08
#